data_AF-A0AAJ1NSN7-F1
#
_entry.id   AF-A0AAJ1NSN7-F1
#
_cell.length_a   1.000
_cell.length_b   1.000
_cell.length_c   1.000
_cell.angle_alpha   90.00
_cell.angle_beta   90.00
_cell.angle_gamma   90.00
#
_symmetry.space_group_name_H-M   'P 1'
#
loop_
_entity.id
_entity.type
_entity.pdbx_description
1 polymer ?
#
loop_
_entity_poly.entity_id
_entity_poly.type
_entity_poly.pdbx_seq_one_letter_code
_entity_poly.pdbx_strand_id
1 'polypeptide(L)'
;MYFLQEDKNIHQYICQHELWVPGRVVDLYNSNTNKKEKTLEPLWRKYNANLEGVMVFLSRIEATIYSIHLEKKFSEKWAVYSLNEFNIKEMMIHNQRVKKSEDYNVLLSAGFWANKDNQLMYSGHHLVQVTIPITYNSNAVANENGHAILRIPSNVIEHFEKYWKSRFADFKDYTEFLAGSNNEIIQEQALLAYNNLSLIESNSIEDCQYITTWKNNWIFNNPEDLTLIK
;
A
#
# COMPACT_ATOMS: atom_id res chain seq x y z
N MET A 1 0.25 10.78 13.02
CA MET A 1 0.98 12.01 12.60
C MET A 1 0.73 12.23 11.11
N TYR A 2 0.77 13.48 10.64
CA TYR A 2 0.43 13.87 9.27
C TYR A 2 1.68 14.19 8.47
N PHE A 3 1.71 13.78 7.20
CA PHE A 3 2.95 13.78 6.41
C PHE A 3 2.72 14.25 4.98
N LEU A 4 1.84 15.20 4.73
CA LEU A 4 1.66 15.72 3.37
C LEU A 4 2.81 16.65 2.99
N GLN A 5 3.29 16.56 1.75
CA GLN A 5 4.26 17.52 1.23
C GLN A 5 3.59 18.83 0.80
N GLU A 6 4.25 19.95 1.07
CA GLU A 6 3.80 21.27 0.60
C GLU A 6 4.12 21.49 -0.90
N ASP A 7 5.29 21.03 -1.37
CA ASP A 7 5.70 21.12 -2.78
C ASP A 7 5.49 19.79 -3.51
N LYS A 8 4.49 19.74 -4.40
CA LYS A 8 4.09 18.52 -5.10
C LYS A 8 5.00 18.11 -6.28
N ASN A 9 6.05 18.86 -6.58
CA ASN A 9 6.90 18.62 -7.75
C ASN A 9 8.07 17.64 -7.47
N ILE A 10 8.23 17.21 -6.23
CA ILE A 10 9.41 16.45 -5.80
C ILE A 10 9.09 14.95 -5.81
N HIS A 11 9.91 14.20 -6.55
CA HIS A 11 9.84 12.75 -6.57
C HIS A 11 10.68 12.18 -5.43
N GLN A 12 10.03 11.56 -4.45
CA GLN A 12 10.66 11.06 -3.22
C GLN A 12 10.94 9.56 -3.26
N TYR A 13 10.80 8.93 -4.43
CA TYR A 13 11.18 7.54 -4.65
C TYR A 13 11.70 7.30 -6.08
N ILE A 14 12.48 6.24 -6.24
CA ILE A 14 12.91 5.70 -7.54
C ILE A 14 12.34 4.29 -7.64
N CYS A 15 11.36 4.12 -8.51
CA CYS A 15 10.71 2.85 -8.84
C CYS A 15 10.27 2.90 -10.30
N GLN A 16 10.19 1.74 -10.96
CA GLN A 16 9.65 1.65 -12.31
C GLN A 16 8.12 1.77 -12.37
N HIS A 17 7.46 1.73 -11.21
CA HIS A 17 6.01 1.86 -11.05
C HIS A 17 5.65 3.10 -10.24
N GLU A 18 4.49 3.68 -10.54
CA GLU A 18 3.85 4.61 -9.62
C GLU A 18 3.38 3.87 -8.36
N LEU A 19 3.60 4.52 -7.21
CA LEU A 19 3.32 3.95 -5.91
C LEU A 19 2.19 4.70 -5.21
N TRP A 20 1.30 3.95 -4.58
CA TRP A 20 0.05 4.46 -4.02
C TRP A 20 -0.07 4.14 -2.54
N VAL A 21 -0.53 5.10 -1.76
CA VAL A 21 -0.64 4.99 -0.31
C VAL A 21 -2.07 5.31 0.13
N PRO A 22 -2.78 4.36 0.75
CA PRO A 22 -4.01 4.66 1.48
C PRO A 22 -3.68 5.52 2.70
N GLY A 23 -4.37 6.64 2.83
CA GLY A 23 -4.25 7.55 3.97
C GLY A 23 -5.61 7.83 4.58
N ARG A 24 -5.68 7.77 5.92
CA ARG A 24 -6.85 8.22 6.68
C ARG A 24 -6.93 9.74 6.59
N VAL A 25 -8.08 10.26 6.17
CA VAL A 25 -8.35 11.69 6.09
C VAL A 25 -8.78 12.18 7.46
N VAL A 26 -8.02 13.11 8.01
CA VAL A 26 -8.30 13.72 9.32
C VAL A 26 -8.40 15.22 9.15
N ASP A 27 -9.48 15.80 9.67
CA ASP A 27 -9.62 17.25 9.76
C ASP A 27 -8.97 17.74 11.05
N LEU A 28 -7.94 18.57 10.93
CA LEU A 28 -7.31 19.21 12.06
C LEU A 28 -7.56 20.70 12.07
N TYR A 29 -7.76 21.25 13.26
CA TYR A 29 -7.79 22.69 13.43
C TYR A 29 -6.37 23.25 13.48
N ASN A 30 -6.01 24.07 12.52
CA ASN A 30 -4.77 24.84 12.54
C ASN A 30 -5.02 26.17 13.25
N SER A 31 -4.40 26.35 14.42
CA SER A 31 -4.54 27.56 15.25
C SER A 31 -3.90 28.81 14.63
N ASN A 32 -2.92 28.64 13.74
CA ASN A 32 -2.22 29.74 13.08
C ASN A 32 -3.05 30.29 11.92
N THR A 33 -3.73 29.41 11.17
CA THR A 33 -4.58 29.79 10.04
C THR A 33 -6.07 29.92 10.40
N ASN A 34 -6.44 29.52 11.62
CA ASN A 34 -7.82 29.52 12.15
C ASN A 34 -8.79 28.73 11.25
N LYS A 35 -8.30 27.64 10.63
CA LYS A 35 -9.03 26.82 9.65
C LYS A 35 -8.89 25.34 9.96
N LYS A 36 -9.88 24.55 9.53
CA LYS A 36 -9.74 23.10 9.44
C LYS A 36 -8.95 22.74 8.19
N GLU A 37 -7.80 22.11 8.38
CA GLU A 37 -6.94 21.61 7.33
C GLU A 37 -7.11 20.10 7.22
N LYS A 38 -7.31 19.63 5.98
CA LYS A 38 -7.36 18.21 5.67
C LYS A 38 -5.95 17.67 5.68
N THR A 39 -5.74 16.67 6.51
CA THR A 39 -4.46 16.02 6.70
C THR A 39 -4.59 14.53 6.44
N LEU A 40 -3.47 13.88 6.11
CA LEU A 40 -3.42 12.46 5.81
C LEU A 40 -2.47 11.74 6.75
N GLU A 41 -2.97 10.66 7.32
CA GLU A 41 -2.17 9.69 8.05
C GLU A 41 -2.05 8.41 7.22
N PRO A 42 -0.83 8.04 6.76
CA PRO A 42 -0.63 6.87 5.92
C PRO A 42 -0.95 5.59 6.71
N LEU A 43 -1.39 4.56 6.00
CA LEU A 43 -1.64 3.25 6.58
C LEU A 43 -0.33 2.59 7.06
N TRP A 44 -0.19 2.44 8.37
CA TRP A 44 0.85 1.61 9.00
C TRP A 44 0.32 0.21 9.27
N ARG A 45 1.12 -0.81 8.94
CA ARG A 45 0.74 -2.22 9.10
C ARG A 45 1.85 -3.00 9.76
N LYS A 46 1.46 -3.85 10.72
CA LYS A 46 2.34 -4.89 11.25
C LYS A 46 2.40 -6.04 10.25
N TYR A 47 3.59 -6.32 9.73
CA TYR A 47 3.84 -7.42 8.80
C TYR A 47 4.09 -8.72 9.57
N ASN A 48 4.95 -8.69 10.58
CA ASN A 48 5.18 -9.81 11.49
C ASN A 48 5.51 -9.30 12.91
N ALA A 49 5.93 -10.20 13.81
CA ALA A 49 6.21 -9.86 15.20
C ALA A 49 7.22 -8.70 15.35
N ASN A 50 8.19 -8.58 14.43
CA ASN A 50 9.33 -7.69 14.53
C ASN A 50 9.32 -6.56 13.47
N LEU A 51 8.37 -6.58 12.53
CA LEU A 51 8.35 -5.67 11.39
C LEU A 51 7.00 -4.99 11.23
N GLU A 52 7.02 -3.67 11.24
CA GLU A 52 5.91 -2.77 10.94
C GLU A 52 6.40 -1.72 9.95
N GLY A 53 5.54 -1.33 9.02
CA GLY A 53 5.90 -0.34 8.00
C GLY A 53 4.69 0.31 7.36
N VAL A 54 4.97 1.29 6.50
CA VAL A 54 3.96 1.98 5.71
C VAL A 54 3.54 1.08 4.56
N MET A 55 2.25 0.89 4.39
CA MET A 55 1.69 0.09 3.31
C MET A 55 1.68 0.89 2.01
N VAL A 56 2.32 0.35 0.97
CA VAL A 56 2.45 0.99 -0.34
C VAL A 56 2.03 -0.01 -1.41
N PHE A 57 1.20 0.43 -2.35
CA PHE A 57 0.62 -0.40 -3.39
C PHE A 57 1.21 -0.07 -4.75
N LEU A 58 1.49 -1.10 -5.54
CA LEU A 58 1.85 -0.97 -6.95
C LEU A 58 0.63 -0.69 -7.84
N SER A 59 -0.58 -0.98 -7.35
CA SER A 59 -1.82 -0.79 -8.08
C SER A 59 -2.75 0.19 -7.36
N ARG A 60 -3.12 1.26 -8.06
CA ARG A 60 -4.03 2.28 -7.54
C ARG A 60 -5.40 1.73 -7.21
N ILE A 61 -5.97 0.90 -8.09
CA ILE A 61 -7.31 0.33 -7.85
C ILE A 61 -7.31 -0.59 -6.63
N GLU A 62 -6.25 -1.35 -6.39
CA GLU A 62 -6.12 -2.20 -5.21
C GLU A 62 -5.99 -1.37 -3.93
N ALA A 63 -5.19 -0.30 -3.95
CA ALA A 63 -5.14 0.67 -2.86
C ALA A 63 -6.53 1.26 -2.57
N THR A 64 -7.30 1.56 -3.61
CA THR A 64 -8.66 2.13 -3.47
C THR A 64 -9.65 1.11 -2.93
N ILE A 65 -9.61 -0.15 -3.37
CA ILE A 65 -10.39 -1.25 -2.80
C ILE A 65 -10.08 -1.39 -1.31
N TYR A 66 -8.80 -1.34 -0.94
CA TYR A 66 -8.37 -1.41 0.46
C TYR A 66 -8.86 -0.19 1.26
N SER A 67 -8.77 1.02 0.69
CA SER A 67 -9.31 2.25 1.30
C SER A 67 -10.80 2.13 1.59
N ILE A 68 -11.60 1.61 0.64
CA ILE A 68 -13.04 1.37 0.81
C ILE A 68 -13.29 0.33 1.91
N HIS A 69 -12.48 -0.72 1.99
CA HIS A 69 -12.56 -1.70 3.07
C HIS A 69 -12.42 -1.05 4.44
N LEU A 70 -11.37 -0.24 4.63
CA LEU A 70 -11.11 0.46 5.88
C LEU A 70 -12.23 1.45 6.22
N GLU A 71 -12.69 2.22 5.24
CA GLU A 71 -13.77 3.18 5.43
C GLU A 71 -15.05 2.51 5.92
N LYS A 72 -15.45 1.41 5.28
CA LYS A 72 -16.63 0.64 5.73
C LYS A 72 -16.41 -0.04 7.09
N LYS A 73 -15.19 -0.50 7.38
CA LYS A 73 -14.88 -1.23 8.62
C LYS A 73 -14.84 -0.32 9.84
N PHE A 74 -14.30 0.89 9.69
CA PHE A 74 -14.06 1.81 10.80
C PHE A 74 -14.99 3.03 10.79
N SER A 75 -15.83 3.21 9.75
CA SER A 75 -16.64 4.42 9.56
C SER A 75 -15.79 5.71 9.55
N GLU A 76 -14.60 5.62 8.97
CA GLU A 76 -13.63 6.71 8.84
C GLU A 76 -13.43 7.05 7.36
N LYS A 77 -13.06 8.29 7.06
CA LYS A 77 -12.76 8.65 5.68
C LYS A 77 -11.34 8.21 5.30
N TRP A 78 -11.22 7.44 4.22
CA TRP A 78 -9.93 7.03 3.67
C TRP A 78 -9.82 7.46 2.20
N ALA A 79 -8.61 7.77 1.76
CA ALA A 79 -8.34 8.14 0.38
C ALA A 79 -6.95 7.66 -0.06
N VAL A 80 -6.74 7.56 -1.37
CA VAL A 80 -5.51 7.06 -1.97
C VAL A 80 -4.77 8.19 -2.66
N TYR A 81 -3.48 8.31 -2.36
CA TYR A 81 -2.60 9.34 -2.89
C TYR A 81 -1.34 8.72 -3.46
N SER A 82 -0.66 9.43 -4.36
CA SER A 82 0.68 9.00 -4.79
C SER A 82 1.64 9.06 -3.58
N LEU A 83 2.57 8.11 -3.49
CA LEU A 83 3.63 8.15 -2.47
C LEU A 83 4.43 9.46 -2.53
N ASN A 84 4.57 10.05 -3.72
CA ASN A 84 5.23 11.34 -3.87
C ASN A 84 4.53 12.43 -3.05
N GLU A 85 3.21 12.38 -2.86
CA GLU A 85 2.47 13.39 -2.09
C GLU A 85 2.78 13.36 -0.58
N PHE A 86 3.53 12.37 -0.11
CA PHE A 86 3.97 12.27 1.27
C PHE A 86 5.38 12.81 1.47
N ASN A 87 5.61 13.45 2.61
CA ASN A 87 6.91 13.84 3.12
C ASN A 87 7.58 12.64 3.80
N ILE A 88 8.29 11.84 3.01
CA ILE A 88 8.93 10.62 3.48
C ILE A 88 9.99 10.93 4.55
N LYS A 89 10.71 12.04 4.41
CA LYS A 89 11.72 12.45 5.40
C LYS A 89 11.09 12.63 6.78
N GLU A 90 9.96 13.33 6.86
CA GLU A 90 9.22 13.49 8.12
C GLU A 90 8.67 12.17 8.64
N MET A 91 8.17 11.29 7.76
CA MET A 91 7.71 9.95 8.15
C MET A 91 8.84 9.14 8.81
N MET A 92 10.04 9.16 8.23
CA MET A 92 11.22 8.48 8.76
C MET A 92 11.65 9.06 10.12
N ILE A 93 11.75 10.39 10.22
CA ILE A 93 12.10 11.08 11.48
C ILE A 93 11.08 10.76 12.58
N HIS A 94 9.79 10.78 12.25
CA HIS A 94 8.74 10.44 13.20
C HIS A 94 8.82 8.98 13.65
N ASN A 95 8.98 8.05 12.70
CA ASN A 95 9.14 6.63 13.01
C ASN A 95 10.31 6.38 13.97
N GLN A 96 11.45 7.02 13.70
CA GLN A 96 12.62 6.93 14.58
C GLN A 96 12.32 7.45 15.99
N ARG A 97 11.62 8.59 16.11
CA ARG A 97 11.23 9.15 17.41
C ARG A 97 10.27 8.24 18.19
N VAL A 98 9.29 7.65 17.52
CA VAL A 98 8.24 6.84 18.17
C VAL A 98 8.72 5.43 18.49
N LYS A 99 9.36 4.76 17.53
CA LYS A 99 9.77 3.36 17.64
C LYS A 99 11.16 3.18 18.23
N LYS A 100 11.95 4.26 18.33
CA LYS A 100 13.37 4.22 18.75
C LYS A 100 14.20 3.23 17.91
N SER A 101 13.84 3.09 16.63
CA SER A 101 14.52 2.26 15.65
C SER A 101 15.05 3.11 14.51
N GLU A 102 16.21 2.73 13.97
CA GLU A 102 16.76 3.32 12.76
C GLU A 102 16.13 2.70 11.50
N ASP A 103 15.41 1.59 11.64
CA ASP A 103 14.75 0.92 10.54
C ASP A 103 13.42 1.59 10.21
N TYR A 104 13.29 2.00 8.96
CA TYR A 104 12.05 2.46 8.36
C TYR A 104 11.63 1.47 7.29
N ASN A 105 10.49 0.81 7.49
CA ASN A 105 10.02 -0.21 6.57
C ASN A 105 8.92 0.34 5.66
N VAL A 106 9.04 0.02 4.38
CA VAL A 106 7.97 0.12 3.39
C VAL A 106 7.48 -1.29 3.08
N LEU A 107 6.17 -1.49 3.19
CA LEU A 107 5.51 -2.74 2.87
C LEU A 107 4.92 -2.63 1.47
N LEU A 108 5.69 -3.07 0.47
CA LEU A 108 5.26 -2.98 -0.92
C LEU A 108 4.29 -4.12 -1.23
N SER A 109 3.18 -3.79 -1.89
CA SER A 109 2.05 -4.69 -2.10
C SER A 109 1.58 -4.74 -3.54
N ALA A 110 1.25 -5.95 -4.01
CA ALA A 110 0.53 -6.17 -5.26
C ALA A 110 -0.34 -7.43 -5.17
N GLY A 111 -1.65 -7.23 -5.19
CA GLY A 111 -2.62 -8.30 -5.02
C GLY A 111 -2.97 -8.64 -3.56
N PHE A 112 -4.05 -9.39 -3.43
CA PHE A 112 -4.64 -9.88 -2.20
C PHE A 112 -4.48 -11.38 -2.09
N TRP A 113 -4.55 -11.88 -0.86
CA TRP A 113 -4.64 -13.30 -0.61
C TRP A 113 -6.08 -13.78 -0.57
N ALA A 114 -6.31 -14.98 -1.10
CA ALA A 114 -7.59 -15.64 -1.12
C ALA A 114 -7.49 -17.13 -0.78
N ASN A 115 -8.58 -17.66 -0.24
CA ASN A 115 -8.71 -19.08 0.05
C ASN A 115 -9.11 -19.89 -1.19
N LYS A 116 -9.18 -21.22 -1.03
CA LYS A 116 -9.58 -22.15 -2.10
C LYS A 116 -10.98 -21.90 -2.69
N ASP A 117 -11.84 -21.22 -1.92
CA ASP A 117 -13.21 -20.87 -2.30
C ASP A 117 -13.27 -19.47 -2.95
N ASN A 118 -12.11 -18.92 -3.36
CA ASN A 118 -11.95 -17.61 -3.98
C ASN A 118 -12.46 -16.44 -3.12
N GLN A 119 -12.42 -16.60 -1.79
CA GLN A 119 -12.77 -15.55 -0.84
C GLN A 119 -11.50 -14.81 -0.43
N LEU A 120 -11.53 -13.48 -0.51
CA LEU A 120 -10.42 -12.66 -0.05
C LEU A 120 -10.30 -12.78 1.47
N MET A 121 -9.08 -12.96 1.93
CA MET A 121 -8.77 -13.12 3.33
C MET A 121 -8.64 -11.75 3.99
N TYR A 122 -9.10 -11.65 5.23
CA TYR A 122 -8.76 -10.55 6.12
C TYR A 122 -8.31 -11.08 7.48
N SER A 123 -7.45 -10.32 8.16
CA SER A 123 -7.00 -10.61 9.52
C SER A 123 -6.85 -9.32 10.29
N GLY A 124 -7.32 -9.28 11.54
CA GLY A 124 -7.23 -8.08 12.38
C GLY A 124 -7.81 -6.84 11.72
N HIS A 125 -8.94 -6.99 11.01
CA HIS A 125 -9.67 -5.93 10.28
C HIS A 125 -9.04 -5.42 8.98
N HIS A 126 -8.01 -6.10 8.50
CA HIS A 126 -7.32 -5.71 7.29
C HIS A 126 -7.35 -6.83 6.28
N LEU A 127 -7.63 -6.50 5.01
CA LEU A 127 -7.42 -7.44 3.92
C LEU A 127 -5.97 -7.95 3.98
N VAL A 128 -5.72 -9.20 3.63
CA VAL A 128 -4.36 -9.75 3.57
C VAL A 128 -3.81 -9.54 2.15
N GLN A 129 -2.56 -9.07 2.05
CA GLN A 129 -1.91 -8.74 0.78
C GLN A 129 -0.70 -9.63 0.53
N VAL A 130 -0.36 -9.79 -0.75
CA VAL A 130 1.00 -10.21 -1.10
C VAL A 130 1.91 -9.01 -0.88
N THR A 131 2.83 -9.14 0.08
CA THR A 131 3.62 -8.02 0.58
C THR A 131 5.08 -8.42 0.70
N ILE A 132 5.95 -7.56 0.18
CA ILE A 132 7.41 -7.67 0.34
C ILE A 132 7.90 -6.46 1.15
N PRO A 133 8.47 -6.66 2.34
CA PRO A 133 9.02 -5.58 3.13
C PRO A 133 10.35 -5.09 2.55
N ILE A 134 10.55 -3.77 2.55
CA ILE A 134 11.80 -3.10 2.18
C ILE A 134 12.21 -2.22 3.35
N THR A 135 13.42 -2.43 3.87
CA THR A 135 13.95 -1.69 5.01
C THR A 135 14.94 -0.63 4.57
N TYR A 136 14.77 0.58 5.10
CA TYR A 136 15.64 1.73 4.90
C TYR A 136 16.20 2.20 6.24
N ASN A 137 17.45 2.65 6.26
CA ASN A 137 18.04 3.26 7.46
C ASN A 137 17.68 4.75 7.51
N SER A 138 17.01 5.19 8.58
CA SER A 138 16.56 6.58 8.76
C SER A 138 17.68 7.57 9.03
N ASN A 139 18.80 7.14 9.64
CA ASN A 139 19.95 8.00 9.90
C ASN A 139 20.72 8.36 8.63
N ALA A 140 20.75 7.45 7.65
CA ALA A 140 21.33 7.74 6.34
C ALA A 140 20.60 8.90 5.64
N VAL A 141 19.29 9.04 5.88
CA VAL A 141 18.42 9.99 5.20
C VAL A 141 18.22 11.29 5.98
N ALA A 142 18.24 11.23 7.32
CA ALA A 142 18.10 12.41 8.17
C ALA A 142 19.28 13.39 8.05
N ASN A 143 20.48 12.90 7.72
CA ASN A 143 21.72 13.68 7.68
C ASN A 143 22.03 14.29 6.31
N GLU A 144 21.26 13.98 5.26
CA GLU A 144 21.43 14.59 3.95
C GLU A 144 20.72 15.95 3.86
N ASN A 145 21.42 16.94 3.30
CA ASN A 145 20.83 18.20 2.86
C ASN A 145 19.96 17.91 1.62
N GLY A 146 18.68 17.60 1.83
CA GLY A 146 17.73 17.29 0.76
C GLY A 146 16.52 16.47 1.19
N HIS A 147 15.79 15.96 0.19
CA HIS A 147 14.65 15.04 0.34
C HIS A 147 15.11 13.60 0.52
N ALA A 148 14.36 12.84 1.31
CA ALA A 148 14.49 11.39 1.34
C ALA A 148 14.10 10.81 -0.02
N ILE A 149 15.00 10.06 -0.66
CA ILE A 149 14.68 9.32 -1.90
C ILE A 149 14.73 7.83 -1.60
N LEU A 150 13.56 7.19 -1.57
CA LEU A 150 13.47 5.73 -1.42
C LEU A 150 13.74 5.06 -2.76
N ARG A 151 14.86 4.33 -2.88
CA ARG A 151 15.13 3.49 -4.04
C ARG A 151 14.48 2.12 -3.82
N ILE A 152 13.47 1.77 -4.63
CA ILE A 152 12.85 0.46 -4.60
C ILE A 152 13.76 -0.51 -5.39
N PRO A 153 14.27 -1.59 -4.79
CA PRO A 153 15.14 -2.53 -5.48
C PRO A 153 14.41 -3.25 -6.63
N SER A 154 15.06 -3.43 -7.78
CA SER A 154 14.45 -4.08 -8.96
C SER A 154 14.06 -5.53 -8.68
N ASN A 155 14.85 -6.25 -7.88
CA ASN A 155 14.57 -7.63 -7.49
C ASN A 155 13.22 -7.76 -6.75
N VAL A 156 12.75 -6.74 -6.02
CA VAL A 156 11.42 -6.78 -5.40
C VAL A 156 10.33 -6.83 -6.46
N ILE A 157 10.50 -6.07 -7.54
CA ILE A 157 9.54 -6.06 -8.64
C ILE A 157 9.59 -7.37 -9.43
N GLU A 158 10.79 -7.89 -9.70
CA GLU A 158 10.98 -9.21 -10.32
C GLU A 158 10.28 -10.33 -9.53
N HIS A 159 10.19 -10.21 -8.19
CA HIS A 159 9.44 -11.16 -7.36
C HIS A 159 7.92 -11.05 -7.59
N PHE A 160 7.36 -9.84 -7.66
CA PHE A 160 5.95 -9.67 -8.00
C PHE A 160 5.64 -10.14 -9.43
N GLU A 161 6.52 -9.84 -10.37
CA GLU A 161 6.44 -10.38 -11.73
C GLU A 161 6.41 -11.90 -11.72
N LYS A 162 7.27 -12.56 -10.95
CA LYS A 162 7.25 -14.02 -10.84
C LYS A 162 5.89 -14.55 -10.37
N TYR A 163 5.23 -13.88 -9.42
CA TYR A 163 3.89 -14.29 -8.95
C TYR A 163 2.80 -14.11 -10.01
N TRP A 164 2.96 -13.15 -10.90
CA TRP A 164 1.93 -12.75 -11.85
C TRP A 164 2.22 -13.11 -13.30
N LYS A 165 3.41 -13.63 -13.61
CA LYS A 165 3.92 -13.87 -14.97
C LYS A 165 2.99 -14.72 -15.84
N SER A 166 2.32 -15.70 -15.24
CA SER A 166 1.38 -16.58 -15.95
C SER A 166 0.09 -15.86 -16.37
N ARG A 167 -0.25 -14.74 -15.73
CA ARG A 167 -1.46 -13.95 -15.98
C ARG A 167 -1.18 -12.62 -16.68
N PHE A 168 -0.05 -12.00 -16.35
CA PHE A 168 0.40 -10.73 -16.89
C PHE A 168 1.87 -10.88 -17.29
N ALA A 169 2.11 -11.08 -18.58
CA ALA A 169 3.47 -11.21 -19.12
C ALA A 169 4.28 -9.92 -18.94
N ASP A 170 3.59 -8.77 -18.95
CA ASP A 170 4.14 -7.47 -18.54
C ASP A 170 3.36 -6.97 -17.31
N PHE A 171 3.96 -7.12 -16.13
CA PHE A 171 3.39 -6.70 -14.86
C PHE A 171 3.37 -5.16 -14.72
N LYS A 172 4.31 -4.47 -15.36
CA LYS A 172 4.38 -3.02 -15.36
C LYS A 172 3.20 -2.43 -16.13
N ASP A 173 2.98 -2.87 -17.36
CA ASP A 173 1.83 -2.45 -18.17
C ASP A 173 0.51 -2.69 -17.43
N TYR A 174 0.41 -3.80 -16.71
CA TYR A 174 -0.76 -4.11 -15.89
C TYR A 174 -1.00 -3.06 -14.80
N THR A 175 0.02 -2.75 -13.99
CA THR A 175 -0.11 -1.76 -12.92
C THR A 175 -0.28 -0.32 -13.43
N GLU A 176 0.35 0.03 -14.55
CA GLU A 176 0.24 1.36 -15.18
C GLU A 176 -1.13 1.58 -15.80
N PHE A 177 -1.71 0.56 -16.45
CA PHE A 177 -3.10 0.60 -16.94
C PHE A 177 -4.10 0.96 -15.82
N LEU A 178 -3.87 0.44 -14.61
CA LEU A 178 -4.70 0.70 -13.43
C LEU A 178 -4.39 2.05 -12.75
N ALA A 179 -3.24 2.65 -13.04
CA ALA A 179 -2.83 3.95 -12.51
C ALA A 179 -3.37 5.12 -13.36
N GLY A 180 -3.37 4.98 -14.69
CA GLY A 180 -3.65 6.07 -15.65
C GLY A 180 -5.12 6.47 -15.84
N SER A 181 -6.05 5.85 -15.11
CA SER A 181 -7.48 6.19 -15.21
C SER A 181 -7.86 7.37 -14.30
N ASN A 182 -8.88 8.13 -14.70
CA ASN A 182 -9.45 9.23 -13.88
C ASN A 182 -9.85 8.70 -12.48
N ASN A 183 -9.61 9.51 -11.44
CA ASN A 183 -9.97 9.25 -10.05
C ASN A 183 -11.42 8.77 -9.89
N GLU A 184 -12.39 9.37 -10.58
CA GLU A 184 -13.81 9.00 -10.49
C GLU A 184 -14.05 7.58 -10.99
N ILE A 185 -13.44 7.23 -12.12
CA ILE A 185 -13.53 5.89 -12.71
C ILE A 185 -12.90 4.85 -11.79
N ILE A 186 -11.72 5.14 -11.22
CA ILE A 186 -11.06 4.25 -10.27
C ILE A 186 -11.91 4.04 -9.02
N GLN A 187 -12.52 5.09 -8.49
CA GLN A 187 -13.39 4.99 -7.32
C GLN A 187 -14.63 4.13 -7.61
N GLU A 188 -15.27 4.33 -8.77
CA GLU A 188 -16.44 3.55 -9.19
C GLU A 188 -16.08 2.06 -9.37
N GLN A 189 -15.00 1.77 -10.09
CA GLN A 189 -14.56 0.38 -10.31
C GLN A 189 -14.14 -0.30 -9.01
N ALA A 190 -13.44 0.41 -8.12
CA ALA A 190 -13.05 -0.11 -6.82
C ALA A 190 -14.29 -0.41 -5.95
N LEU A 191 -15.30 0.46 -5.98
CA LEU A 191 -16.55 0.24 -5.25
C LEU A 191 -17.32 -0.96 -5.81
N LEU A 192 -17.40 -1.10 -7.13
CA LEU A 192 -17.99 -2.26 -7.79
C LEU A 192 -17.25 -3.55 -7.40
N ALA A 193 -15.92 -3.54 -7.49
CA ALA A 193 -15.08 -4.66 -7.10
C ALA A 193 -15.30 -5.04 -5.64
N TYR A 194 -15.30 -4.06 -4.74
CA TYR A 194 -15.49 -4.26 -3.31
C TYR A 194 -16.87 -4.84 -2.98
N ASN A 195 -17.93 -4.35 -3.62
CA ASN A 195 -19.28 -4.85 -3.36
C ASN A 195 -19.48 -6.30 -3.85
N ASN A 196 -18.64 -6.75 -4.80
CA ASN A 196 -18.63 -8.13 -5.29
C ASN A 196 -17.65 -9.04 -4.52
N LEU A 197 -16.98 -8.54 -3.49
CA LEU A 197 -16.07 -9.33 -2.68
C LEU A 197 -16.81 -10.34 -1.79
N SER A 198 -16.31 -11.57 -1.80
CA SER A 198 -16.53 -12.53 -0.72
C SER A 198 -15.33 -12.44 0.22
N LEU A 199 -15.58 -12.18 1.50
CA LEU A 199 -14.53 -11.99 2.51
C LEU A 199 -14.58 -13.12 3.54
N ILE A 200 -13.42 -13.58 3.97
CA ILE A 200 -13.27 -14.56 5.05
C ILE A 200 -12.20 -14.09 6.04
N GLU A 201 -12.49 -14.22 7.34
CA GLU A 201 -11.47 -14.01 8.36
C GLU A 201 -10.54 -15.21 8.38
N SER A 202 -9.23 -14.97 8.34
CA SER A 202 -8.24 -16.02 8.51
C SER A 202 -7.14 -15.60 9.47
N ASN A 203 -6.70 -16.58 10.26
CA ASN A 203 -5.66 -16.43 11.25
C ASN A 203 -4.38 -17.19 10.85
N SER A 204 -4.32 -17.81 9.66
CA SER A 204 -3.19 -18.65 9.26
C SER A 204 -2.88 -18.55 7.76
N ILE A 205 -1.62 -18.84 7.41
CA ILE A 205 -1.17 -18.90 6.01
C ILE A 205 -1.69 -20.19 5.32
N GLU A 206 -2.13 -21.21 6.06
CA GLU A 206 -2.67 -22.44 5.44
C GLU A 206 -3.95 -22.19 4.64
N ASP A 207 -4.72 -21.18 5.01
CA ASP A 207 -5.92 -20.77 4.27
C ASP A 207 -5.58 -19.96 3.00
N CYS A 208 -4.30 -19.67 2.78
CA CYS A 208 -3.78 -18.80 1.74
C CYS A 208 -3.42 -19.61 0.49
N GLN A 209 -4.39 -19.79 -0.39
CA GLN A 209 -4.28 -20.73 -1.52
C GLN A 209 -4.07 -20.03 -2.86
N TYR A 210 -4.58 -18.80 -3.00
CA TYR A 210 -4.49 -18.04 -4.23
C TYR A 210 -4.06 -16.61 -3.97
N ILE A 211 -3.27 -16.08 -4.89
CA ILE A 211 -3.05 -14.65 -5.04
C ILE A 211 -4.14 -14.12 -5.98
N THR A 212 -4.74 -12.98 -5.67
CA THR A 212 -5.78 -12.37 -6.51
C THR A 212 -5.63 -10.87 -6.71
N THR A 213 -6.02 -10.40 -7.88
CA THR A 213 -6.00 -8.98 -8.27
C THR A 213 -7.22 -8.65 -9.11
N TRP A 214 -7.55 -7.36 -9.23
CA TRP A 214 -8.71 -6.89 -9.98
C TRP A 214 -8.33 -6.20 -11.29
N LYS A 215 -8.78 -6.78 -12.42
CA LYS A 215 -8.68 -6.21 -13.77
C LYS A 215 -10.04 -6.23 -14.48
N ASN A 216 -10.99 -5.42 -14.03
CA ASN A 216 -12.42 -5.49 -14.39
C ASN A 216 -13.13 -6.78 -13.94
N ASN A 217 -12.39 -7.78 -13.46
CA ASN A 217 -12.86 -8.97 -12.76
C ASN A 217 -11.76 -9.48 -11.81
N TRP A 218 -12.14 -10.32 -10.85
CA TRP A 218 -11.18 -11.00 -9.97
C TRP A 218 -10.44 -12.08 -10.73
N ILE A 219 -9.11 -11.99 -10.72
CA ILE A 219 -8.22 -12.97 -11.35
C ILE A 219 -7.46 -13.66 -10.23
N PHE A 220 -7.65 -14.98 -10.09
CA PHE A 220 -6.98 -15.80 -9.07
C PHE A 220 -5.85 -16.60 -9.70
N ASN A 221 -4.68 -16.58 -9.07
CA ASN A 221 -3.52 -17.35 -9.45
C ASN A 221 -3.05 -18.23 -8.29
N ASN A 222 -2.74 -19.48 -8.58
CA ASN A 222 -2.14 -20.39 -7.61
C ASN A 222 -0.61 -20.19 -7.64
N PRO A 223 0.02 -19.63 -6.60
CA PRO A 223 1.46 -19.50 -6.58
C PRO A 223 2.12 -20.87 -6.42
N GLU A 224 3.09 -21.18 -7.29
CA GLU A 224 3.84 -22.45 -7.25
C GLU A 224 4.69 -22.62 -5.98
N ASP A 225 4.99 -21.51 -5.28
CA ASP A 225 5.81 -21.51 -4.07
C ASP A 225 5.25 -20.55 -3.01
N LEU A 226 4.47 -21.10 -2.08
CA LEU A 226 3.97 -20.38 -0.90
C LEU A 226 5.05 -20.16 0.16
N THR A 227 6.22 -20.83 0.05
CA THR A 227 7.24 -20.85 1.12
C THR A 227 8.19 -19.66 1.10
N LEU A 228 8.22 -18.90 0.00
CA LEU A 228 8.98 -17.65 -0.12
C LEU A 228 8.40 -16.48 0.69
N ILE A 229 7.30 -16.70 1.42
CA ILE A 229 6.48 -15.64 1.99
C ILE A 229 6.25 -15.94 3.49
N LYS A 230 7.22 -15.55 4.32
CA LYS A 230 7.14 -15.53 5.80
C LYS A 230 7.49 -14.16 6.35
#